data_AF-A0A3L8C380-F1
#
_entry.id   AF-A0A3L8C380-F1
#
_cell.length_a   1.000
_cell.length_b   1.000
_cell.length_c   1.000
_cell.angle_alpha   90.00
_cell.angle_beta   90.00
_cell.angle_gamma   90.00
#
_symmetry.space_group_name_H-M   'P 1'
#
loop_
_entity.id
_entity.type
_entity.pdbx_description
1 polymer ?
#
loop_
_entity_poly.entity_id
_entity_poly.type
_entity_poly.pdbx_seq_one_letter_code
_entity_poly.pdbx_strand_id
1 'polypeptide(L)'
;MKPRHPADSKNRDVLKNGIEVIYAFGELKDCDAKRVVFLAGTTAWNSNLCSDSWRRHFIGEIAQIDIGDKQVALCVPEPKDGCMDGKESRHLIDWETEYLDKAGIHAYWLNTYWHYDLAVQDCAPEVKRYFSDGKAANIGITVRSELGASFGRYKYGNQSLKLVIGCPADAQGLAWLYIQSQLLGIPVYQQYEKTSAYDQKWFDAIVHEMLK
;
A
#
# COMPACT_ATOMS: atom_id res chain seq x y z
N MET A 1 -3.44 30.45 0.47
CA MET A 1 -2.43 29.44 0.12
C MET A 1 -1.59 29.18 1.36
N LYS A 2 -1.60 27.95 1.91
CA LYS A 2 -0.65 27.55 2.96
C LYS A 2 0.73 27.32 2.31
N PRO A 3 1.83 27.56 3.02
CA PRO A 3 3.16 27.28 2.48
C PRO A 3 3.30 25.77 2.29
N ARG A 4 3.70 25.35 1.08
CA ARG A 4 4.20 23.99 0.86
C ARG A 4 5.40 23.79 1.78
N HIS A 5 5.36 22.78 2.64
CA HIS A 5 6.54 22.37 3.39
C HIS A 5 7.67 22.08 2.39
N PRO A 6 8.92 22.48 2.70
CA PRO A 6 10.05 22.18 1.83
C PRO A 6 10.14 20.66 1.67
N ALA A 7 10.23 20.20 0.42
CA ALA A 7 10.44 18.80 0.10
C ALA A 7 11.66 18.28 0.86
N ASP A 8 11.44 17.35 1.78
CA ASP A 8 12.53 16.79 2.56
C ASP A 8 13.18 15.67 1.77
N SER A 9 14.36 15.96 1.19
CA SER A 9 15.18 15.00 0.46
C SER A 9 15.53 13.75 1.28
N LYS A 10 15.32 13.79 2.60
CA LYS A 10 15.51 12.67 3.52
C LYS A 10 14.48 11.55 3.35
N ASN A 11 13.31 11.82 2.78
CA ASN A 11 12.22 10.84 2.59
C ASN A 11 12.27 10.12 1.23
N ARG A 12 13.45 10.07 0.61
CA ARG A 12 13.69 9.36 -0.65
C ARG A 12 14.92 8.48 -0.52
N ASP A 13 14.90 7.35 -1.23
CA ASP A 13 16.05 6.47 -1.48
C ASP A 13 16.15 6.14 -2.97
N VAL A 14 17.33 5.73 -3.41
CA VAL A 14 17.54 5.11 -4.72
C VAL A 14 18.17 3.75 -4.46
N LEU A 15 17.50 2.70 -4.90
CA LEU A 15 17.96 1.33 -4.75
C LEU A 15 19.14 1.05 -5.70
N LYS A 16 19.87 -0.05 -5.44
CA LYS A 16 21.05 -0.42 -6.24
C LYS A 16 20.74 -0.65 -7.72
N ASN A 17 19.52 -1.05 -8.03
CA ASN A 17 19.02 -1.25 -9.39
C ASN A 17 18.39 0.02 -10.00
N GLY A 18 18.51 1.18 -9.36
CA GLY A 18 18.04 2.46 -9.91
C GLY A 18 16.58 2.81 -9.60
N ILE A 19 15.81 1.94 -8.94
CA ILE A 19 14.44 2.24 -8.51
C ILE A 19 14.46 3.35 -7.46
N GLU A 20 13.65 4.38 -7.66
CA GLU A 20 13.42 5.41 -6.63
C GLU A 20 12.39 4.93 -5.62
N VAL A 21 12.64 5.12 -4.33
CA VAL A 21 11.66 4.85 -3.26
C VAL A 21 11.34 6.16 -2.58
N ILE A 22 10.07 6.53 -2.58
CA ILE A 22 9.55 7.79 -2.04
C ILE A 22 8.65 7.42 -0.88
N TYR A 23 9.13 7.70 0.32
CA TYR A 23 8.38 7.50 1.55
C TYR A 23 7.40 8.65 1.77
N ALA A 24 6.50 8.49 2.74
CA ALA A 24 5.58 9.54 3.15
C ALA A 24 6.30 10.90 3.30
N PHE A 25 5.66 11.96 2.80
CA PHE A 25 6.19 13.34 2.79
C PHE A 25 7.42 13.57 1.90
N GLY A 26 7.88 12.57 1.14
CA GLY A 26 8.87 12.75 0.08
C GLY A 26 8.26 13.35 -1.18
N GLU A 27 9.11 13.80 -2.11
CA GLU A 27 8.70 14.33 -3.42
C GLU A 27 9.18 13.41 -4.55
N LEU A 28 8.30 13.15 -5.51
CA LEU A 28 8.55 12.41 -6.74
C LEU A 28 9.19 13.37 -7.74
N LYS A 29 10.37 13.02 -8.24
CA LYS A 29 10.95 13.69 -9.41
C LYS A 29 10.25 13.20 -10.68
N ASP A 30 10.48 13.91 -11.79
CA ASP A 30 9.92 13.53 -13.09
C ASP A 30 10.13 12.05 -13.39
N CYS A 31 9.03 11.29 -13.43
CA CYS A 31 8.97 9.88 -13.75
C CYS A 31 7.72 9.66 -14.60
N ASP A 32 7.80 8.75 -15.58
CA ASP A 32 6.61 8.32 -16.30
C ASP A 32 5.61 7.72 -15.31
N ALA A 33 4.41 8.30 -15.24
CA ALA A 33 3.33 7.86 -14.35
C ALA A 33 3.07 6.35 -14.47
N LYS A 34 3.19 5.76 -15.67
CA LYS A 34 2.99 4.31 -15.88
C LYS A 34 3.94 3.42 -15.08
N ARG A 35 5.07 3.98 -14.64
CA ARG A 35 6.12 3.28 -13.87
C ARG A 35 6.20 3.75 -12.41
N VAL A 36 5.24 4.55 -11.99
CA VAL A 36 5.06 4.95 -10.59
C VAL A 36 4.08 3.97 -9.95
N VAL A 37 4.56 3.24 -8.95
CA VAL A 37 3.79 2.23 -8.20
C VAL A 37 3.45 2.79 -6.82
N PHE A 38 2.17 2.93 -6.51
CA PHE A 38 1.71 3.25 -5.15
C PHE A 38 1.45 1.96 -4.36
N LEU A 39 2.19 1.77 -3.26
CA LEU A 39 2.09 0.60 -2.38
C LEU A 39 1.00 0.82 -1.32
N ALA A 40 -0.26 0.63 -1.70
CA ALA A 40 -1.42 0.78 -0.83
C ALA A 40 -1.65 -0.43 0.08
N GLY A 41 -2.30 -0.21 1.21
CA GLY A 41 -2.57 -1.24 2.22
C GLY A 41 -2.32 -0.74 3.63
N THR A 42 -2.48 -1.63 4.61
CA THR A 42 -2.34 -1.26 6.02
C THR A 42 -0.92 -0.76 6.31
N THR A 43 -0.82 0.39 6.99
CA THR A 43 0.44 0.91 7.53
C THR A 43 0.54 0.54 9.01
N ALA A 44 1.69 0.02 9.42
CA ALA A 44 1.95 -0.24 10.84
C ALA A 44 2.00 1.08 11.63
N TRP A 45 1.55 1.04 12.88
CA TRP A 45 1.36 2.23 13.72
C TRP A 45 2.56 2.57 14.62
N ASN A 46 3.57 1.69 14.70
CA ASN A 46 4.79 1.93 15.47
C ASN A 46 6.06 1.59 14.67
N SER A 47 7.18 2.21 15.08
CA SER A 47 8.46 2.14 14.35
C SER A 47 9.05 0.74 14.25
N ASN A 48 8.90 -0.09 15.29
CA ASN A 48 9.42 -1.45 15.32
C ASN A 48 8.67 -2.37 14.33
N LEU A 49 7.37 -2.14 14.14
CA LEU A 49 6.55 -2.86 13.17
C LEU A 49 6.73 -2.31 11.76
N CYS A 50 7.09 -1.03 11.60
CA CYS A 50 7.41 -0.46 10.28
C CYS A 50 8.73 -1.01 9.69
N SER A 51 9.73 -1.34 10.50
CA SER A 51 10.98 -1.94 9.99
C SER A 51 10.81 -3.36 9.44
N ASP A 52 9.75 -4.06 9.86
CA ASP A 52 9.41 -5.42 9.45
C ASP A 52 8.10 -5.45 8.63
N SER A 53 7.71 -4.33 8.02
CA SER A 53 6.48 -4.24 7.24
C SER A 53 6.62 -4.99 5.91
N TRP A 54 5.49 -5.45 5.37
CA TRP A 54 5.47 -6.09 4.04
C TRP A 54 6.06 -5.17 2.96
N ARG A 55 5.95 -3.84 3.11
CA ARG A 55 6.55 -2.88 2.17
C ARG A 55 8.08 -2.90 2.25
N ARG A 56 8.65 -3.09 3.45
CA ARG A 56 10.11 -3.24 3.59
C ARG A 56 10.61 -4.52 2.97
N HIS A 57 9.90 -5.63 3.16
CA HIS A 57 10.18 -6.89 2.47
C HIS A 57 10.08 -6.71 0.95
N PHE A 58 9.03 -6.05 0.46
CA PHE A 58 8.85 -5.71 -0.96
C PHE A 58 10.01 -4.91 -1.52
N ILE A 59 10.43 -3.85 -0.82
CA ILE A 59 11.55 -3.00 -1.22
C ILE A 59 12.88 -3.78 -1.23
N GLY A 60 13.07 -4.72 -0.28
CA GLY A 60 14.23 -5.59 -0.26
C GLY A 60 14.29 -6.55 -1.45
N GLU A 61 13.15 -7.16 -1.80
CA GLU A 61 13.03 -8.09 -2.92
C GLU A 61 13.12 -7.38 -4.28
N ILE A 62 12.39 -6.27 -4.45
CA ILE A 62 12.38 -5.50 -5.70
C ILE A 62 13.76 -4.91 -6.04
N ALA A 63 14.63 -4.67 -5.04
CA ALA A 63 16.00 -4.22 -5.24
C ALA A 63 16.87 -5.24 -6.00
N GLN A 64 16.45 -6.50 -6.07
CA GLN A 64 17.14 -7.57 -6.80
C GLN A 64 16.67 -7.71 -8.26
N ILE A 65 15.61 -6.99 -8.64
CA ILE A 65 15.02 -7.09 -9.98
C ILE A 65 15.81 -6.21 -10.96
N ASP A 66 16.18 -6.78 -12.12
CA ASP A 66 16.76 -6.01 -13.22
C ASP A 66 15.66 -5.22 -13.95
N ILE A 67 15.74 -3.89 -13.87
CA ILE A 67 14.79 -2.99 -14.55
C ILE A 67 15.35 -2.44 -15.87
N GLY A 68 16.61 -2.75 -16.21
CA GLY A 68 17.34 -2.14 -17.32
C GLY A 68 17.44 -0.60 -17.16
N ASP A 69 17.26 0.13 -18.27
CA ASP A 69 17.30 1.60 -18.27
C ASP A 69 15.95 2.26 -17.89
N LYS A 70 14.99 1.48 -17.35
CA LYS A 70 13.67 2.02 -17.00
C LYS A 70 13.76 2.86 -15.72
N GLN A 71 13.16 4.05 -15.76
CA GLN A 71 12.91 4.84 -14.55
C GLN A 71 11.63 4.35 -13.88
N VAL A 72 11.77 3.87 -12.65
CA VAL A 72 10.68 3.33 -11.83
C VAL A 72 10.69 4.04 -10.48
N ALA A 73 9.51 4.35 -9.96
CA ALA A 73 9.36 4.89 -8.62
C ALA A 73 8.34 4.09 -7.80
N LEU A 74 8.69 3.80 -6.54
CA LEU A 74 7.82 3.20 -5.54
C LEU A 74 7.38 4.27 -4.55
N CYS A 75 6.08 4.46 -4.39
CA CYS A 75 5.49 5.42 -3.47
C CYS A 75 4.96 4.66 -2.25
N VAL A 76 5.57 4.91 -1.11
CA VAL A 76 5.43 4.15 0.13
C VAL A 76 4.75 5.06 1.16
N PRO A 77 3.48 4.83 1.52
CA PRO A 77 2.75 5.66 2.50
C PRO A 77 3.29 5.54 3.94
N GLU A 78 4.29 4.68 4.15
CA GLU A 78 5.01 4.59 5.41
C GLU A 78 6.13 5.64 5.45
N PRO A 79 6.32 6.35 6.57
CA PRO A 79 7.50 7.17 6.78
C PRO A 79 8.78 6.34 6.74
N LYS A 80 9.86 6.97 6.26
CA LYS A 80 11.16 6.30 6.15
C LYS A 80 11.67 5.78 7.49
N ASP A 81 11.52 6.59 8.55
CA ASP A 81 11.89 6.28 9.94
C ASP A 81 10.93 5.30 10.64
N GLY A 82 9.81 4.94 10.00
CA GLY A 82 8.78 4.09 10.57
C GLY A 82 7.94 4.77 11.66
N CYS A 83 8.16 6.05 11.95
CA CYS A 83 7.47 6.74 13.03
C CYS A 83 6.36 7.64 12.47
N MET A 84 5.12 7.34 12.86
CA MET A 84 3.93 8.17 12.58
C MET A 84 3.68 9.22 13.67
N ASP A 85 4.33 9.10 14.83
CA ASP A 85 4.10 9.99 15.98
C ASP A 85 4.51 11.43 15.67
N GLY A 86 3.63 12.37 16.03
CA GLY A 86 3.85 13.81 15.86
C GLY A 86 3.75 14.33 14.42
N LYS A 87 3.41 13.47 13.43
CA LYS A 87 3.17 13.90 12.05
C LYS A 87 1.69 14.23 11.85
N GLU A 88 1.38 15.37 11.22
CA GLU A 88 -0.01 15.78 11.00
C GLU A 88 -0.72 14.83 10.03
N SER A 89 -1.75 14.12 10.52
CA SER A 89 -2.52 13.15 9.74
C SER A 89 -3.12 13.71 8.45
N ARG A 90 -3.48 15.00 8.44
CA ARG A 90 -4.00 15.66 7.24
C ARG A 90 -2.96 15.74 6.12
N HIS A 91 -1.71 16.03 6.44
CA HIS A 91 -0.65 16.09 5.43
C HIS A 91 -0.34 14.72 4.84
N LEU A 92 -0.48 13.64 5.62
CA LEU A 92 -0.35 12.28 5.09
C LEU A 92 -1.47 11.97 4.11
N ILE A 93 -2.73 12.26 4.47
CA ILE A 93 -3.89 12.02 3.60
C ILE A 93 -3.75 12.80 2.29
N ASP A 94 -3.34 14.06 2.36
CA ASP A 94 -3.12 14.89 1.16
C ASP A 94 -2.00 14.29 0.29
N TRP A 95 -0.91 13.83 0.91
CA TRP A 95 0.20 13.17 0.21
C TRP A 95 -0.25 11.84 -0.43
N GLU A 96 -0.93 10.97 0.30
CA GLU A 96 -1.42 9.70 -0.25
C GLU A 96 -2.39 9.93 -1.42
N THR A 97 -3.27 10.92 -1.29
CA THR A 97 -4.21 11.30 -2.35
C THR A 97 -3.48 11.77 -3.60
N GLU A 98 -2.50 12.67 -3.45
CA GLU A 98 -1.68 13.16 -4.56
C GLU A 98 -0.94 12.02 -5.27
N TYR A 99 -0.41 11.06 -4.51
CA TYR A 99 0.37 9.97 -5.08
C TYR A 99 -0.49 8.85 -5.68
N LEU A 100 -1.72 8.67 -5.21
CA LEU A 100 -2.77 7.90 -5.89
C LEU A 100 -3.25 8.57 -7.20
N ASP A 101 -3.05 9.88 -7.37
CA ASP A 101 -3.30 10.56 -8.65
C ASP A 101 -2.12 10.38 -9.62
N LYS A 102 -0.89 10.41 -9.12
CA LYS A 102 0.33 10.33 -9.94
C LYS A 102 0.70 8.91 -10.36
N ALA A 103 0.33 7.90 -9.57
CA ALA A 103 0.70 6.52 -9.83
C ALA A 103 -0.12 5.92 -10.98
N GLY A 104 0.56 5.29 -11.93
CA GLY A 104 -0.06 4.49 -12.98
C GLY A 104 -0.35 3.06 -12.54
N ILE A 105 0.21 2.62 -11.42
CA ILE A 105 -0.02 1.30 -10.83
C ILE A 105 -0.39 1.47 -9.36
N HIS A 106 -1.56 1.01 -8.95
CA HIS A 106 -1.90 0.89 -7.53
C HIS A 106 -1.81 -0.57 -7.11
N ALA A 107 -0.86 -0.86 -6.24
CA ALA A 107 -0.60 -2.17 -5.70
C ALA A 107 -1.15 -2.24 -4.27
N TYR A 108 -2.24 -2.98 -4.07
CA TYR A 108 -2.87 -3.16 -2.77
C TYR A 108 -2.47 -4.50 -2.15
N TRP A 109 -1.91 -4.47 -0.94
CA TRP A 109 -1.81 -5.66 -0.08
C TRP A 109 -2.75 -5.50 1.13
N LEU A 110 -3.75 -6.36 1.21
CA LEU A 110 -4.86 -6.25 2.16
C LEU A 110 -4.66 -7.10 3.42
N ASN A 111 -3.46 -7.08 3.99
CA ASN A 111 -3.23 -7.69 5.29
C ASN A 111 -3.68 -6.74 6.40
N THR A 112 -4.71 -7.08 7.16
CA THR A 112 -4.81 -6.55 8.52
C THR A 112 -4.98 -7.72 9.46
N TYR A 113 -3.93 -8.06 10.19
CA TYR A 113 -4.06 -8.93 11.33
C TYR A 113 -4.24 -8.03 12.54
N TRP A 114 -5.50 -7.74 12.89
CA TRP A 114 -5.77 -7.35 14.26
C TRP A 114 -5.48 -8.60 15.08
N HIS A 115 -4.30 -8.69 15.68
CA HIS A 115 -4.08 -9.66 16.73
C HIS A 115 -5.08 -9.31 17.82
N TYR A 116 -6.17 -10.09 17.88
CA TYR A 116 -7.26 -9.89 18.82
C TYR A 116 -6.71 -9.69 20.24
N ASP A 117 -5.74 -10.50 20.63
CA ASP A 117 -5.11 -10.43 21.95
C ASP A 117 -4.34 -9.11 22.21
N LEU A 118 -3.75 -8.49 21.19
CA LEU A 118 -3.02 -7.21 21.32
C LEU A 118 -3.95 -6.00 21.17
N ALA A 119 -4.88 -6.05 20.22
CA ALA A 119 -5.84 -4.97 19.98
C ALA A 119 -6.81 -4.79 21.15
N VAL A 120 -7.15 -5.87 21.84
CA VAL A 120 -8.15 -5.87 22.92
C VAL A 120 -7.53 -5.57 24.28
N GLN A 121 -6.21 -5.66 24.44
CA GLN A 121 -5.53 -5.32 25.70
C GLN A 121 -5.66 -3.83 26.05
N ASP A 122 -5.50 -2.94 25.06
CA ASP A 122 -5.45 -1.48 25.27
C ASP A 122 -6.73 -0.73 24.87
N CYS A 123 -7.76 -1.43 24.39
CA CYS A 123 -9.02 -0.80 24.00
C CYS A 123 -10.00 -0.63 25.18
N ALA A 124 -10.78 0.46 25.15
CA ALA A 124 -11.87 0.68 26.09
C ALA A 124 -12.89 -0.50 26.06
N PRO A 125 -13.53 -0.86 27.19
CA PRO A 125 -14.42 -2.03 27.27
C PRO A 125 -15.54 -2.03 26.21
N GLU A 126 -16.06 -0.87 25.82
CA GLU A 126 -17.11 -0.70 24.82
C GLU A 126 -16.64 -1.00 23.39
N VAL A 127 -15.33 -0.92 23.17
CA VAL A 127 -14.68 -1.20 21.88
C VAL A 127 -14.41 -2.69 21.74
N LYS A 128 -14.07 -3.39 22.85
CA LYS A 128 -13.78 -4.84 22.87
C LYS A 128 -14.92 -5.69 22.29
N ARG A 129 -16.18 -5.28 22.47
CA ARG A 129 -17.38 -5.97 21.93
C ARG A 129 -17.43 -6.03 20.39
N TYR A 130 -16.74 -5.12 19.70
CA TYR A 130 -16.66 -5.13 18.24
C TYR A 130 -15.60 -6.10 17.71
N PHE A 131 -14.74 -6.60 18.60
CA PHE A 131 -13.66 -7.54 18.28
C PHE A 131 -13.95 -8.96 18.79
N SER A 132 -14.84 -9.13 19.77
CA SER A 132 -14.99 -10.34 20.61
C SER A 132 -15.41 -11.63 19.90
N ASP A 133 -15.94 -11.53 18.69
CA ASP A 133 -16.58 -12.67 18.00
C ASP A 133 -15.70 -13.28 16.90
N GLY A 134 -14.45 -12.85 16.76
CA GLY A 134 -13.57 -13.32 15.67
C GLY A 134 -14.07 -12.94 14.26
N LYS A 135 -15.03 -12.01 14.18
CA LYS A 135 -15.69 -11.49 12.96
C LYS A 135 -15.26 -10.07 12.61
N ALA A 136 -14.24 -9.54 13.27
CA ALA A 136 -13.73 -8.21 12.96
C ALA A 136 -13.20 -8.24 11.52
N ALA A 137 -13.71 -7.32 10.69
CA ALA A 137 -13.16 -7.08 9.36
C ALA A 137 -11.67 -6.80 9.49
N ASN A 138 -10.85 -7.74 9.05
CA ASN A 138 -9.41 -7.68 9.18
C ASN A 138 -8.80 -6.98 7.95
N ILE A 139 -9.49 -5.94 7.46
CA ILE A 139 -9.01 -5.01 6.43
C ILE A 139 -9.37 -3.61 6.91
N GLY A 140 -8.36 -2.76 7.06
CA GLY A 140 -8.50 -1.38 7.51
C GLY A 140 -9.55 -0.57 6.74
N ILE A 141 -10.31 0.27 7.45
CA ILE A 141 -11.38 1.08 6.86
C ILE A 141 -10.87 2.09 5.83
N THR A 142 -9.67 2.64 6.04
CA THR A 142 -9.02 3.57 5.09
C THR A 142 -8.69 2.87 3.79
N VAL A 143 -8.11 1.67 3.87
CA VAL A 143 -7.78 0.83 2.71
C VAL A 143 -9.03 0.51 1.88
N ARG A 144 -10.18 0.24 2.53
CA ARG A 144 -11.47 0.03 1.83
C ARG A 144 -11.89 1.27 1.04
N SER A 145 -11.79 2.45 1.64
CA SER A 145 -12.12 3.73 0.99
C SER A 145 -11.18 4.03 -0.18
N GLU A 146 -9.87 3.88 0.01
CA GLU A 146 -8.86 4.08 -1.03
C GLU A 146 -9.06 3.10 -2.20
N LEU A 147 -9.32 1.83 -1.91
CA LEU A 147 -9.54 0.83 -2.94
C LEU A 147 -10.84 1.10 -3.71
N GLY A 148 -11.89 1.58 -3.02
CA GLY A 148 -13.11 2.06 -3.67
C GLY A 148 -12.85 3.25 -4.62
N ALA A 149 -12.04 4.22 -4.20
CA ALA A 149 -11.62 5.32 -5.06
C ALA A 149 -10.80 4.82 -6.27
N SER A 150 -9.89 3.88 -6.05
CA SER A 150 -9.10 3.23 -7.11
C SER A 150 -9.97 2.49 -8.12
N PHE A 151 -11.01 1.77 -7.68
CA PHE A 151 -11.97 1.16 -8.61
C PHE A 151 -12.72 2.21 -9.44
N GLY A 152 -13.14 3.31 -8.81
CA GLY A 152 -13.76 4.43 -9.53
C GLY A 152 -12.83 5.01 -10.60
N ARG A 153 -11.56 5.24 -10.25
CA ARG A 153 -10.52 5.73 -11.17
C ARG A 153 -10.22 4.74 -12.29
N TYR A 154 -10.15 3.45 -11.99
CA TYR A 154 -9.93 2.41 -13.00
C TYR A 154 -11.09 2.34 -13.99
N LYS A 155 -12.33 2.42 -13.50
CA LYS A 155 -13.54 2.30 -14.33
C LYS A 155 -13.85 3.56 -15.14
N TYR A 156 -13.71 4.73 -14.52
CA TYR A 156 -14.19 6.00 -15.08
C TYR A 156 -13.06 7.00 -15.40
N GLY A 157 -11.86 6.76 -14.89
CA GLY A 157 -10.70 7.61 -15.09
C GLY A 157 -9.88 7.20 -16.31
N ASN A 158 -8.61 7.62 -16.31
CA ASN A 158 -7.71 7.42 -17.43
C ASN A 158 -7.40 5.92 -17.60
N GLN A 159 -7.64 5.35 -18.78
CA GLN A 159 -7.55 3.90 -19.09
C GLN A 159 -6.14 3.29 -18.89
N SER A 160 -5.17 4.09 -18.45
CA SER A 160 -3.80 3.65 -18.17
C SER A 160 -3.58 3.12 -16.75
N LEU A 161 -4.47 3.37 -15.79
CA LEU A 161 -4.31 2.88 -14.42
C LEU A 161 -4.36 1.35 -14.37
N LYS A 162 -3.39 0.74 -13.69
CA LYS A 162 -3.36 -0.68 -13.35
C LYS A 162 -3.65 -0.88 -11.88
N LEU A 163 -4.51 -1.84 -11.57
CA LEU A 163 -4.80 -2.27 -10.20
C LEU A 163 -4.26 -3.69 -10.00
N VAL A 164 -3.40 -3.88 -9.01
CA VAL A 164 -2.88 -5.20 -8.62
C VAL A 164 -3.24 -5.42 -7.15
N ILE A 165 -4.16 -6.34 -6.88
CA ILE A 165 -4.78 -6.49 -5.56
C ILE A 165 -4.45 -7.86 -4.99
N GLY A 166 -3.83 -7.87 -3.81
CA GLY A 166 -3.49 -9.08 -3.08
C GLY A 166 -4.07 -9.07 -1.69
N CYS A 167 -4.37 -10.25 -1.16
CA CYS A 167 -4.80 -10.42 0.21
C CYS A 167 -4.35 -11.77 0.78
N PRO A 168 -4.26 -11.90 2.11
CA PRO A 168 -4.17 -13.21 2.72
C PRO A 168 -5.44 -14.05 2.53
N ALA A 169 -5.31 -15.36 2.45
CA ALA A 169 -6.46 -16.27 2.30
C ALA A 169 -7.44 -16.22 3.48
N ASP A 170 -6.96 -15.86 4.67
CA ASP A 170 -7.78 -15.69 5.88
C ASP A 170 -8.39 -14.29 6.04
N ALA A 171 -8.27 -13.42 5.03
CA ALA A 171 -8.89 -12.10 5.05
C ALA A 171 -10.42 -12.16 4.96
N GLN A 172 -11.10 -11.43 5.84
CA GLN A 172 -12.55 -11.40 6.02
C GLN A 172 -13.18 -10.12 5.47
N GLY A 173 -14.47 -10.20 5.15
CA GLY A 173 -15.23 -9.05 4.66
C GLY A 173 -14.80 -8.60 3.27
N LEU A 174 -14.41 -9.56 2.41
CA LEU A 174 -13.92 -9.39 1.04
C LEU A 174 -14.98 -9.55 -0.05
N ALA A 175 -16.23 -9.86 0.30
CA ALA A 175 -17.29 -10.10 -0.70
C ALA A 175 -17.44 -8.93 -1.70
N TRP A 176 -17.40 -7.69 -1.20
CA TRP A 176 -17.46 -6.49 -2.02
C TRP A 176 -16.26 -6.39 -2.98
N LEU A 177 -15.05 -6.76 -2.52
CA LEU A 177 -13.83 -6.75 -3.34
C LEU A 177 -14.00 -7.68 -4.52
N TYR A 178 -14.36 -8.95 -4.26
CA TYR A 178 -14.49 -9.94 -5.32
C TYR A 178 -15.55 -9.56 -6.35
N ILE A 179 -16.69 -9.01 -5.91
CA ILE A 179 -17.73 -8.52 -6.82
C ILE A 179 -17.19 -7.41 -7.73
N GLN A 180 -16.54 -6.38 -7.16
CA GLN A 180 -16.01 -5.26 -7.95
C GLN A 180 -14.89 -5.71 -8.90
N SER A 181 -13.95 -6.51 -8.38
CA SER A 181 -12.84 -7.08 -9.16
C SER A 181 -13.34 -7.93 -10.33
N GLN A 182 -14.35 -8.78 -10.12
CA GLN A 182 -14.96 -9.58 -11.19
C GLN A 182 -15.62 -8.71 -12.26
N LEU A 183 -16.39 -7.69 -11.85
CA LEU A 183 -17.05 -6.76 -12.78
C LEU A 183 -16.05 -5.96 -13.63
N LEU A 184 -14.86 -5.70 -13.09
CA LEU A 184 -13.81 -4.89 -13.71
C LEU A 184 -12.71 -5.72 -14.38
N GLY A 185 -12.77 -7.05 -14.30
CA GLY A 185 -11.75 -7.94 -14.84
C GLY A 185 -10.40 -7.84 -14.14
N ILE A 186 -10.37 -7.48 -12.85
CA ILE A 186 -9.15 -7.32 -12.06
C ILE A 186 -8.91 -8.61 -11.25
N PRO A 187 -7.77 -9.29 -11.41
CA PRO A 187 -7.45 -10.46 -10.60
C PRO A 187 -7.19 -10.06 -9.14
N VAL A 188 -7.59 -10.95 -8.21
CA VAL A 188 -7.24 -10.85 -6.79
C VAL A 188 -6.33 -12.02 -6.45
N TYR A 189 -5.12 -11.70 -5.97
CA TYR A 189 -4.09 -12.67 -5.63
C TYR A 189 -4.22 -13.06 -4.16
N GLN A 190 -4.35 -14.35 -3.86
CA GLN A 190 -4.55 -14.83 -2.50
C GLN A 190 -3.35 -15.63 -2.01
N GLN A 191 -2.79 -15.25 -0.87
CA GLN A 191 -1.75 -16.03 -0.19
C GLN A 191 -2.39 -17.08 0.71
N TYR A 192 -2.31 -18.35 0.30
CA TYR A 192 -2.81 -19.49 1.09
C TYR A 192 -1.78 -19.99 2.11
N GLU A 193 -0.49 -19.90 1.79
CA GLU A 193 0.62 -20.30 2.65
C GLU A 193 1.38 -19.06 3.12
N LYS A 194 1.51 -18.86 4.44
CA LYS A 194 2.21 -17.71 5.04
C LYS A 194 3.73 -17.95 5.10
N THR A 195 4.34 -18.30 3.97
CA THR A 195 5.79 -18.54 3.85
C THR A 195 6.59 -17.26 3.55
N SER A 196 5.89 -16.16 3.25
CA SER A 196 6.43 -14.85 2.85
C SER A 196 5.55 -13.71 3.38
N ALA A 197 6.00 -12.46 3.26
CA ALA A 197 5.24 -11.28 3.71
C ALA A 197 3.97 -10.99 2.85
N TYR A 198 3.94 -11.49 1.62
CA TYR A 198 2.84 -11.38 0.66
C TYR A 198 2.85 -12.54 -0.35
N ASP A 199 1.79 -12.68 -1.15
CA ASP A 199 1.72 -13.68 -2.23
C ASP A 199 2.75 -13.40 -3.34
N GLN A 200 3.50 -14.41 -3.78
CA GLN A 200 4.52 -14.22 -4.82
C GLN A 200 3.92 -13.82 -6.17
N LYS A 201 2.76 -14.38 -6.56
CA LYS A 201 2.15 -14.04 -7.85
C LYS A 201 1.63 -12.60 -7.85
N TRP A 202 1.25 -12.07 -6.69
CA TRP A 202 0.94 -10.65 -6.52
C TRP A 202 2.18 -9.78 -6.77
N PHE A 203 3.34 -10.13 -6.18
CA PHE A 203 4.60 -9.43 -6.42
C PHE A 203 4.99 -9.47 -7.91
N ASP A 204 4.97 -10.66 -8.51
CA ASP A 204 5.32 -10.86 -9.92
C ASP A 204 4.42 -10.05 -10.85
N ALA A 205 3.12 -9.92 -10.51
CA ALA A 205 2.18 -9.10 -11.28
C ALA A 205 2.53 -7.60 -11.23
N ILE A 206 3.00 -7.09 -10.09
CA ILE A 206 3.46 -5.70 -9.97
C ILE A 206 4.71 -5.49 -10.83
N VAL A 207 5.68 -6.40 -10.72
CA VAL A 207 6.92 -6.35 -11.53
C VAL A 207 6.59 -6.37 -13.02
N HIS A 208 5.67 -7.24 -13.43
CA HIS A 208 5.22 -7.32 -14.82
C HIS A 208 4.63 -6.01 -15.33
N GLU A 209 3.71 -5.38 -14.57
CA GLU A 209 3.13 -4.10 -14.99
C GLU A 209 4.15 -2.96 -15.00
N MET A 210 5.10 -2.96 -14.06
CA MET A 210 6.17 -1.96 -13.96
C MET A 210 7.17 -2.03 -15.11
N LEU A 211 7.38 -3.21 -15.69
CA LEU A 211 8.37 -3.45 -16.75
C LEU A 211 7.80 -3.45 -18.18
N LYS A 212 6.48 -3.28 -18.35
CA LYS A 212 5.85 -3.06 -19.67
C LYS A 212 6.12 -1.66 -20.21
#